data_AF-A0ABD5DWY5-F1
#
_entry.id   AF-A0ABD5DWY5-F1
#
_cell.length_a   1.000
_cell.length_b   1.000
_cell.length_c   1.000
_cell.angle_alpha   90.00
_cell.angle_beta   90.00
_cell.angle_gamma   90.00
#
_symmetry.space_group_name_H-M   'P 1'
#
loop_
_entity.id
_entity.type
_entity.pdbx_description
1 polymer ?
#
loop_
_entity_poly.entity_id
_entity_poly.type
_entity_poly.pdbx_seq_one_letter_code
_entity_poly.pdbx_strand_id
1 'polypeptide(L)'
;GLPAQIARCLQERQLSLTLSEQFTSGLLALQLSRAGAPLLASEVVPAQEETLAQAARWAAERRINHFAGLALAVSGQENDHLNVALATPDGT
;
A
#
# COMPACT_ATOMS: atom_id res chain seq x y z
N GLY A 1 -10.62 9.68 11.63
CA GLY A 1 -10.38 8.23 11.57
C GLY A 1 -9.01 7.95 10.97
N LEU A 2 -8.57 6.69 10.96
CA LEU A 2 -7.25 6.30 10.47
C LEU A 2 -6.92 6.82 9.04
N PRO A 3 -7.82 6.73 8.03
CA PRO A 3 -7.53 7.25 6.70
C PRO A 3 -7.21 8.76 6.67
N ALA A 4 -7.92 9.55 7.48
CA ALA A 4 -7.67 11.00 7.58
C ALA A 4 -6.33 11.31 8.25
N GLN A 5 -5.91 10.51 9.24
CA GLN A 5 -4.60 10.68 9.88
C GLN A 5 -3.46 10.30 8.92
N ILE A 6 -3.64 9.23 8.13
CA ILE A 6 -2.70 8.82 7.09
C ILE A 6 -2.59 9.94 6.03
N ALA A 7 -3.72 10.41 5.49
CA ALA A 7 -3.73 11.49 4.51
C ALA A 7 -3.00 12.73 5.01
N ARG A 8 -3.28 13.16 6.25
CA ARG A 8 -2.61 14.30 6.88
C ARG A 8 -1.09 14.07 6.99
N CYS A 9 -0.66 12.93 7.53
CA CYS A 9 0.76 12.63 7.72
C CYS A 9 1.52 12.60 6.38
N LEU A 10 0.92 12.04 5.33
CA LEU A 10 1.49 12.01 3.99
C LEU A 10 1.67 13.42 3.43
N GLN A 11 0.65 14.27 3.57
CA GLN A 11 0.68 15.65 3.09
C GLN A 11 1.70 16.50 3.85
N GLU A 12 1.73 16.41 5.19
CA GLU A 12 2.69 17.13 6.04
C GLU A 12 4.15 16.77 5.70
N ARG A 13 4.39 15.52 5.29
CA ARG A 13 5.72 15.03 4.90
C ARG A 13 6.00 15.13 3.40
N GLN A 14 5.06 15.67 2.62
CA GLN A 14 5.14 15.75 1.15
C GLN A 14 5.41 14.38 0.49
N LEU A 15 4.87 13.31 1.06
CA LEU A 15 5.00 11.94 0.57
C LEU A 15 3.77 11.55 -0.22
N SER A 16 4.01 10.81 -1.31
CA SER A 16 2.98 10.17 -2.11
C SER A 16 2.94 8.67 -1.82
N LEU A 17 1.78 8.04 -2.04
CA LEU A 17 1.55 6.63 -1.73
C LEU A 17 1.09 5.84 -2.97
N THR A 18 1.65 4.66 -3.18
CA THR A 18 1.11 3.67 -4.13
C THR A 18 0.58 2.44 -3.38
N LEU A 19 -0.48 1.81 -3.90
CA LEU A 19 -1.19 0.70 -3.27
C LEU A 19 -1.26 -0.52 -4.19
N SER A 20 -1.12 -1.70 -3.58
CA SER A 20 -1.43 -2.98 -4.21
C SER A 20 -2.29 -3.79 -3.27
N GLU A 21 -3.48 -4.20 -3.72
CA GLU A 21 -4.47 -4.87 -2.91
C GLU A 21 -4.89 -6.19 -3.56
N GLN A 22 -4.66 -7.31 -2.88
CA GLN A 22 -5.20 -8.62 -3.28
C GLN A 22 -6.45 -8.98 -2.48
N PHE A 23 -6.43 -8.81 -1.15
CA PHE A 23 -7.58 -9.15 -0.30
C PHE A 23 -8.67 -8.07 -0.27
N THR A 24 -8.28 -6.81 -0.10
CA THR A 24 -9.21 -5.70 0.16
C THR A 24 -9.91 -5.16 -1.08
N SER A 25 -9.57 -5.65 -2.27
CA SER A 25 -10.26 -5.35 -3.53
C SER A 25 -10.47 -3.85 -3.81
N GLY A 26 -9.49 -3.02 -3.43
CA GLY A 26 -9.52 -1.57 -3.66
C GLY A 26 -10.26 -0.76 -2.58
N LEU A 27 -10.76 -1.40 -1.52
CA LEU A 27 -11.43 -0.69 -0.43
C LEU A 27 -10.49 0.25 0.32
N LEU A 28 -9.22 -0.10 0.49
CA LEU A 28 -8.25 0.77 1.15
C LEU A 28 -7.98 2.01 0.31
N ALA A 29 -7.75 1.84 -0.98
CA ALA A 29 -7.61 2.95 -1.92
C ALA A 29 -8.82 3.86 -1.91
N LEU A 30 -10.04 3.31 -1.91
CA LEU A 30 -11.28 4.10 -1.85
C LEU A 30 -11.36 4.94 -0.57
N GLN A 31 -11.06 4.35 0.59
CA GLN A 31 -11.10 5.06 1.88
C GLN A 31 -10.03 6.15 1.97
N LEU A 32 -8.81 5.87 1.51
CA LEU A 32 -7.70 6.83 1.49
C LEU A 32 -7.95 7.96 0.50
N SER A 33 -8.48 7.65 -0.68
CA SER A 33 -8.88 8.64 -1.69
C SER A 33 -9.95 9.59 -1.14
N ARG A 34 -11.01 9.06 -0.51
CA ARG A 34 -12.05 9.87 0.15
C ARG A 34 -11.51 10.76 1.28
N ALA A 35 -10.44 10.33 1.94
CA ALA A 35 -9.76 11.11 2.97
C ALA A 35 -8.75 12.13 2.41
N GLY A 36 -8.56 12.19 1.09
CA GLY A 36 -7.64 13.12 0.42
C GLY A 36 -6.17 12.69 0.47
N ALA A 37 -5.87 11.41 0.67
CA ALA A 37 -4.49 10.93 0.63
C ALA A 37 -3.88 11.11 -0.77
N PRO A 38 -2.59 11.51 -0.88
CA PRO A 38 -1.89 11.67 -2.16
C PRO A 38 -1.53 10.32 -2.80
N LEU A 39 -2.53 9.62 -3.33
CA LEU A 39 -2.37 8.35 -4.03
C LEU A 39 -1.89 8.56 -5.47
N LEU A 40 -0.79 7.92 -5.87
CA LEU A 40 -0.29 7.96 -7.26
C LEU A 40 -0.86 6.85 -8.12
N ALA A 41 -0.85 5.64 -7.58
CA ALA A 41 -1.36 4.45 -8.25
C ALA A 41 -2.00 3.53 -7.22
N SER A 42 -2.99 2.78 -7.68
CA SER A 42 -3.65 1.76 -6.89
C SER A 42 -4.00 0.61 -7.81
N GLU A 43 -3.54 -0.58 -7.47
CA GLU A 43 -3.78 -1.78 -8.25
C GLU A 43 -4.51 -2.83 -7.42
N VAL A 44 -5.51 -3.45 -8.03
CA VAL A 44 -6.13 -4.66 -7.49
C VAL A 44 -5.50 -5.84 -8.21
N VAL A 45 -4.77 -6.66 -7.47
CA VAL A 45 -4.02 -7.79 -7.99
C VAL A 45 -4.78 -9.08 -7.66
N PRO A 46 -4.80 -10.10 -8.54
CA PRO A 46 -5.39 -11.39 -8.19
C PRO A 46 -4.78 -11.96 -6.92
N ALA A 47 -5.60 -12.59 -6.08
CA ALA A 47 -5.12 -13.27 -4.89
C ALA A 47 -4.22 -14.46 -5.29
N GLN A 48 -3.04 -14.51 -4.71
CA GLN A 48 -2.05 -15.55 -4.93
C GLN A 48 -1.30 -15.84 -3.64
N GLU A 49 -0.76 -17.05 -3.51
CA GLU A 49 0.08 -17.38 -2.36
C GLU A 49 1.34 -16.51 -2.34
N GLU A 50 1.56 -15.82 -1.23
CA GLU A 50 2.60 -14.82 -1.08
C GLU A 50 3.15 -14.76 0.34
N THR A 51 4.45 -15.00 0.49
CA THR A 51 5.16 -14.79 1.75
C THR A 51 5.32 -13.30 2.07
N LEU A 52 5.42 -12.95 3.35
CA LEU A 52 5.68 -11.56 3.77
C LEU A 52 6.94 -10.96 3.12
N ALA A 53 7.99 -11.76 2.91
CA ALA A 53 9.21 -11.31 2.25
C ALA A 53 8.99 -10.98 0.76
N GLN A 54 8.13 -11.73 0.07
CA GLN A 54 7.71 -11.41 -1.30
C GLN A 54 6.87 -10.12 -1.33
N ALA A 55 5.96 -9.94 -0.37
CA ALA A 55 5.14 -8.74 -0.25
C ALA A 55 5.99 -7.48 -0.02
N ALA A 56 6.98 -7.55 0.88
CA ALA A 56 7.93 -6.47 1.10
C ALA A 56 8.73 -6.14 -0.18
N ARG A 57 9.20 -7.17 -0.89
CA ARG A 57 9.93 -6.99 -2.15
C ARG A 57 9.06 -6.31 -3.21
N TRP A 58 7.84 -6.78 -3.44
CA TRP A 58 6.95 -6.18 -4.44
C TRP A 58 6.52 -4.76 -4.06
N ALA A 59 6.33 -4.47 -2.76
CA ALA A 59 6.10 -3.10 -2.29
C ALA A 59 7.29 -2.19 -2.61
N ALA A 60 8.52 -2.64 -2.37
CA ALA A 60 9.74 -1.87 -2.68
C ALA A 60 9.88 -1.61 -4.19
N GLU A 61 9.68 -2.65 -5.02
CA GLU A 61 9.72 -2.52 -6.49
C GLU A 61 8.64 -1.54 -6.99
N ARG A 62 7.40 -1.61 -6.45
CA ARG A 62 6.32 -0.67 -6.80
C ARG A 62 6.64 0.76 -6.41
N ARG A 63 7.23 0.99 -5.23
CA ARG A 63 7.64 2.34 -4.80
C ARG A 63 8.56 2.97 -5.83
N ILE A 64 9.52 2.20 -6.35
CA ILE A 64 10.47 2.63 -7.38
C ILE A 64 9.74 2.85 -8.72
N ASN A 65 8.95 1.88 -9.18
CA ASN A 65 8.28 1.93 -10.48
C ASN A 65 7.27 3.06 -10.62
N HIS A 66 6.56 3.40 -9.54
CA HIS A 66 5.59 4.49 -9.51
C HIS A 66 6.17 5.82 -9.01
N PHE A 67 7.48 5.88 -8.74
CA PHE A 67 8.15 7.06 -8.17
C PHE A 67 7.45 7.59 -6.90
N ALA A 68 6.93 6.68 -6.07
CA ALA A 68 6.18 7.01 -4.87
C ALA A 68 7.10 7.23 -3.67
N GLY A 69 6.69 8.11 -2.76
CA GLY A 69 7.34 8.26 -1.46
C GLY A 69 7.21 7.01 -0.59
N LEU A 70 6.09 6.31 -0.71
CA LEU A 70 5.74 5.10 0.03
C LEU A 70 4.98 4.11 -0.85
N ALA A 71 5.07 2.81 -0.55
CA ALA A 71 4.21 1.79 -1.15
C ALA A 71 3.67 0.84 -0.10
N LEU A 72 2.37 0.54 -0.17
CA LEU A 72 1.72 -0.43 0.72
C LEU A 72 1.17 -1.59 -0.12
N ALA A 73 1.57 -2.80 0.24
CA ALA A 73 1.05 -4.04 -0.33
C ALA A 73 0.21 -4.78 0.71
N VAL A 74 -0.96 -5.25 0.29
CA VAL A 74 -1.85 -6.12 1.06
C VAL A 74 -2.05 -7.39 0.25
N SER A 75 -1.49 -8.50 0.74
CA SER A 75 -1.55 -9.81 0.07
C SER A 75 -2.95 -10.41 0.11
N GLY A 76 -3.12 -11.59 -0.49
CA GLY A 76 -4.29 -12.43 -0.24
C GLY A 76 -4.33 -12.88 1.23
N GLN A 77 -5.51 -13.31 1.68
CA GLN A 77 -5.64 -13.99 2.98
C GLN A 77 -5.30 -15.47 2.80
N GLU A 78 -4.35 -15.96 3.59
CA GLU A 78 -3.88 -17.34 3.59
C GLU A 78 -3.84 -17.88 5.01
N ASN A 79 -4.49 -19.02 5.27
CA ASN A 79 -4.52 -19.63 6.61
C ASN A 79 -4.93 -18.67 7.73
N ASP A 80 -5.87 -17.77 7.45
CA ASP A 80 -6.32 -16.70 8.38
C ASP A 80 -5.26 -15.62 8.71
N HIS A 81 -4.18 -15.59 7.92
CA HIS A 81 -3.17 -14.54 7.95
C HIS A 81 -3.30 -13.63 6.74
N LEU A 82 -3.02 -12.34 6.95
CA LEU A 82 -2.95 -11.32 5.91
C LEU A 82 -1.59 -10.65 6.00
N ASN A 83 -0.78 -10.74 4.94
CA ASN A 83 0.49 -10.04 4.89
C ASN A 83 0.27 -8.58 4.48
N VAL A 84 0.85 -7.68 5.27
CA VAL A 84 0.84 -6.25 5.00
C VAL A 84 2.29 -5.78 5.03
N ALA A 85 2.75 -5.20 3.92
CA ALA A 85 4.11 -4.72 3.78
C ALA A 85 4.12 -3.25 3.37
N LEU A 86 4.94 -2.44 4.06
CA LEU A 86 5.11 -1.02 3.81
C LEU A 86 6.56 -0.74 3.40
N ALA A 87 6.75 -0.28 2.17
CA ALA A 87 8.04 0.20 1.69
C ALA A 87 8.17 1.71 1.89
N THR A 88 9.26 2.11 2.53
CA THR A 88 9.60 3.51 2.82
C THR A 88 10.92 3.91 2.17
N PRO A 89 11.27 5.21 2.14
CA PRO A 89 12.59 5.66 1.71
C PRO A 89 13.73 5.08 2.55
N ASP A 90 13.48 4.80 3.83
CA ASP A 90 14.46 4.27 4.79
C ASP A 90 14.57 2.73 4.76
N GLY A 91 13.70 2.05 3.99
CA GLY A 91 13.67 0.60 3.86
C GLY A 91 12.25 0.00 3.91
N THR A 92 12.21 -1.32 3.88
CA THR A 92 11.04 -2.20 4.10
C THR A 92 11.25 -3.01 5.35
#